data_AF-A0A1G0RE10-F1
#
_entry.id   AF-A0A1G0RE10-F1
#
_cell.length_a   1.000
_cell.length_b   1.000
_cell.length_c   1.000
_cell.angle_alpha   90.00
_cell.angle_beta   90.00
_cell.angle_gamma   90.00
#
_symmetry.space_group_name_H-M   'P 1'
#
loop_
_entity.id
_entity.type
_entity.pdbx_description
1 polymer ?
#
loop_
_entity_poly.entity_id
_entity_poly.type
_entity_poly.pdbx_seq_one_letter_code
_entity_poly.pdbx_strand_id
1 'polypeptide(L)'
;MKKLLSILIIFLFVSSAFSQSLELAKRYLKLANTYINTEDFDKANDNLNKAKDIISRYKSWDAKYWDAVADETLGNLYLKNGVTPLAQISYETALMKYKKLIRTKDGSQEAVQELLNRITGLDQTSFTLQNGKAKVISLDNTKKVANDYELPPTVESYSCNNCNMRDFPYNALEAPNLKTLILSNNRIRDFEVKPHNKITYLDISNNRIKEIRGSFTQMSNLIYLDISGNSLKTIPEGIESLKKLKVLKITNNKIPFAMIKNLIQSLPNTLIVHDNYVLESQTEEDIFPGE
;
A
#
# COMPACT_ATOMS: atom_id res chain seq x y z
N MET A 1 -44.78 -13.98 -16.51
CA MET A 1 -44.85 -13.61 -15.08
C MET A 1 -43.73 -14.23 -14.23
N LYS A 2 -43.52 -15.56 -14.22
CA LYS A 2 -42.46 -16.19 -13.38
C LYS A 2 -41.04 -15.65 -13.63
N LYS A 3 -40.60 -15.46 -14.89
CA LYS A 3 -39.27 -14.87 -15.22
C LYS A 3 -39.09 -13.41 -14.76
N LEU A 4 -40.13 -12.58 -14.83
CA LEU A 4 -40.08 -11.19 -14.34
C LEU A 4 -40.03 -11.12 -12.82
N LEU A 5 -40.73 -12.03 -12.13
CA LEU A 5 -40.68 -12.14 -10.67
C LEU A 5 -39.29 -12.60 -10.20
N SER A 6 -38.65 -13.54 -10.91
CA SER A 6 -37.28 -13.99 -10.63
C SER A 6 -36.24 -12.87 -10.79
N ILE A 7 -36.35 -12.05 -11.85
CA ILE A 7 -35.45 -10.91 -12.10
C ILE A 7 -35.64 -9.82 -11.03
N LEU A 8 -36.88 -9.55 -10.63
CA LEU A 8 -37.19 -8.57 -9.58
C LEU A 8 -36.66 -9.03 -8.21
N ILE A 9 -36.79 -10.32 -7.88
CA ILE A 9 -36.26 -10.90 -6.64
C ILE A 9 -34.73 -10.84 -6.65
N ILE A 10 -34.07 -11.24 -7.74
CA ILE A 10 -32.59 -11.13 -7.87
C ILE A 10 -32.16 -9.67 -7.73
N PHE A 11 -32.86 -8.72 -8.36
CA PHE A 11 -32.55 -7.30 -8.24
C PHE A 11 -32.73 -6.76 -6.82
N LEU A 12 -33.75 -7.20 -6.09
CA LEU A 12 -33.99 -6.84 -4.69
C LEU A 12 -32.95 -7.45 -3.74
N PHE A 13 -32.54 -8.71 -3.96
CA PHE A 13 -31.47 -9.36 -3.19
C PHE A 13 -30.09 -8.76 -3.47
N VAL A 14 -29.82 -8.39 -4.73
CA VAL A 14 -28.60 -7.67 -5.11
C VAL A 14 -28.62 -6.28 -4.46
N SER A 15 -29.71 -5.52 -4.55
CA SER A 15 -29.83 -4.21 -3.90
C SER A 15 -29.64 -4.27 -2.37
N SER A 16 -30.16 -5.31 -1.70
CA SER A 16 -30.03 -5.50 -0.25
C SER A 16 -28.63 -5.96 0.18
N ALA A 17 -27.96 -6.81 -0.60
CA ALA A 17 -26.57 -7.19 -0.34
C ALA A 17 -25.59 -6.03 -0.58
N PHE A 18 -25.90 -5.18 -1.57
CA PHE A 18 -25.13 -3.97 -1.88
C PHE A 18 -25.22 -2.93 -0.75
N SER A 19 -26.39 -2.76 -0.13
CA SER A 19 -26.54 -1.83 1.00
C SER A 19 -25.83 -2.33 2.27
N GLN A 20 -25.82 -3.63 2.54
CA GLN A 20 -25.13 -4.23 3.69
C GLN A 20 -23.60 -4.06 3.63
N SER A 21 -23.02 -4.19 2.43
CA SER A 21 -21.57 -4.05 2.25
C SER A 21 -21.11 -2.60 2.46
N LEU A 22 -21.86 -1.61 1.96
CA LEU A 22 -21.54 -0.20 2.20
C LEU A 22 -21.71 0.16 3.68
N GLU A 23 -22.72 -0.38 4.37
CA GLU A 23 -22.85 -0.24 5.83
C GLU A 23 -21.66 -0.82 6.62
N LEU A 24 -21.09 -1.93 6.15
CA LEU A 24 -19.86 -2.47 6.75
C LEU A 24 -18.69 -1.48 6.62
N ALA A 25 -18.55 -0.82 5.47
CA ALA A 25 -17.53 0.22 5.29
C ALA A 25 -17.72 1.41 6.25
N LYS A 26 -18.97 1.85 6.49
CA LYS A 26 -19.28 2.91 7.46
C LYS A 26 -18.87 2.51 8.87
N ARG A 27 -19.10 1.26 9.27
CA ARG A 27 -18.65 0.73 10.56
C ARG A 27 -17.12 0.74 10.69
N TYR A 28 -16.41 0.36 9.63
CA TYR A 28 -14.95 0.43 9.60
C TYR A 28 -14.44 1.88 9.75
N LEU A 29 -15.06 2.85 9.08
CA LEU A 29 -14.69 4.27 9.26
C LEU A 29 -14.96 4.78 10.69
N LYS A 30 -16.05 4.32 11.33
CA LYS A 30 -16.33 4.64 12.73
C LYS A 30 -15.28 4.05 13.67
N LEU A 31 -14.90 2.79 13.47
CA LEU A 31 -13.82 2.14 14.21
C LEU A 31 -12.48 2.84 13.99
N ALA A 32 -12.16 3.23 12.75
CA ALA A 32 -10.95 3.98 12.45
C ALA A 32 -10.87 5.28 13.27
N ASN A 33 -11.96 6.06 13.35
CA ASN A 33 -12.01 7.26 14.18
C ASN A 33 -11.87 6.96 15.69
N THR A 34 -12.45 5.87 16.19
CA THR A 34 -12.25 5.44 17.58
C THR A 34 -10.78 5.12 17.85
N TYR A 35 -10.10 4.43 16.94
CA TYR A 35 -8.68 4.09 17.06
C TYR A 35 -7.77 5.31 16.92
N ILE A 36 -8.12 6.29 16.06
CA ILE A 36 -7.45 7.59 15.99
C ILE A 36 -7.50 8.30 17.35
N ASN A 37 -8.67 8.31 18.00
CA ASN A 37 -8.86 8.97 19.29
C ASN A 37 -8.15 8.26 20.46
N THR A 38 -7.91 6.95 20.33
CA THR A 38 -7.19 6.13 21.33
C THR A 38 -5.71 5.94 20.98
N GLU A 39 -5.22 6.63 19.94
CA GLU A 39 -3.83 6.58 19.46
C GLU A 39 -3.34 5.19 19.00
N ASP A 40 -4.25 4.28 18.66
CA ASP A 40 -3.93 2.97 18.04
C ASP A 40 -3.93 3.11 16.51
N PHE A 41 -2.89 3.77 15.98
CA PHE A 41 -2.83 4.17 14.58
C PHE A 41 -2.77 2.98 13.59
N ASP A 42 -2.20 1.85 14.00
CA ASP A 42 -2.15 0.64 13.17
C ASP A 42 -3.57 0.09 12.93
N LYS A 43 -4.38 -0.04 13.99
CA LYS A 43 -5.77 -0.46 13.84
C LYS A 43 -6.61 0.59 13.13
N ALA A 44 -6.35 1.88 13.36
CA ALA A 44 -7.03 2.94 12.62
C ALA A 44 -6.81 2.80 11.11
N ASN A 45 -5.56 2.57 10.70
CA ASN A 45 -5.19 2.43 9.30
C ASN A 45 -5.77 1.15 8.66
N ASP A 46 -5.72 0.01 9.36
CA ASP A 46 -6.29 -1.25 8.87
C ASP A 46 -7.80 -1.13 8.61
N ASN A 47 -8.54 -0.53 9.56
CA ASN A 47 -9.97 -0.27 9.39
C ASN A 47 -10.25 0.71 8.24
N LEU A 48 -9.46 1.77 8.12
CA LEU A 48 -9.58 2.74 7.04
C LEU A 48 -9.34 2.09 5.66
N ASN A 49 -8.33 1.24 5.52
CA ASN A 49 -8.04 0.50 4.30
C ASN A 49 -9.17 -0.45 3.92
N LYS A 50 -9.72 -1.21 4.88
CA LYS A 50 -10.90 -2.06 4.67
C LYS A 50 -12.11 -1.26 4.19
N ALA A 51 -12.35 -0.10 4.78
CA ALA A 51 -13.42 0.79 4.34
C ALA A 51 -13.21 1.28 2.90
N LYS A 52 -12.01 1.78 2.58
CA LYS A 52 -11.66 2.28 1.24
C LYS A 52 -11.78 1.20 0.16
N ASP A 53 -11.29 0.00 0.44
CA ASP A 53 -11.42 -1.15 -0.48
C ASP A 53 -12.88 -1.45 -0.80
N ILE A 54 -13.75 -1.54 0.22
CA ILE A 54 -15.18 -1.76 0.01
C ILE A 54 -15.78 -0.59 -0.79
N ILE A 55 -15.61 0.66 -0.34
CA ILE A 55 -16.19 1.85 -0.95
C ILE A 55 -15.82 1.96 -2.44
N SER A 56 -14.57 1.66 -2.79
CA SER A 56 -14.05 1.77 -4.17
C SER A 56 -14.81 0.93 -5.19
N ARG A 57 -15.52 -0.11 -4.74
CA ARG A 57 -16.31 -1.03 -5.59
C ARG A 57 -17.66 -0.44 -6.00
N TYR A 58 -18.07 0.69 -5.42
CA TYR A 58 -19.38 1.30 -5.60
C TYR A 58 -19.29 2.67 -6.28
N LYS A 59 -20.28 2.99 -7.12
CA LYS A 59 -20.36 4.27 -7.86
C LYS A 59 -21.54 5.16 -7.42
N SER A 60 -22.30 4.72 -6.42
CA SER A 60 -23.47 5.45 -5.90
C SER A 60 -23.07 6.80 -5.30
N TRP A 61 -24.04 7.71 -5.13
CA TRP A 61 -23.79 8.96 -4.43
C TRP A 61 -23.32 8.71 -3.00
N ASP A 62 -23.95 7.77 -2.28
CA ASP A 62 -23.58 7.38 -0.91
C ASP A 62 -22.11 6.89 -0.86
N ALA A 63 -21.70 6.03 -1.79
CA ALA A 63 -20.31 5.57 -1.86
C ALA A 63 -19.32 6.72 -2.13
N LYS A 64 -19.66 7.67 -3.01
CA LYS A 64 -18.81 8.85 -3.26
C LYS A 64 -18.73 9.77 -2.04
N TYR A 65 -19.80 9.87 -1.25
CA TYR A 65 -19.80 10.60 0.01
C TYR A 65 -18.87 9.93 1.03
N TRP A 66 -19.00 8.62 1.22
CA TRP A 66 -18.12 7.89 2.15
C TRP A 66 -16.67 7.81 1.68
N ASP A 67 -16.42 7.88 0.38
CA ASP A 67 -15.07 8.05 -0.18
C ASP A 67 -14.47 9.42 0.18
N ALA A 68 -15.28 10.47 0.35
CA ALA A 68 -14.83 11.76 0.89
C ALA A 68 -14.58 11.69 2.40
N VAL A 69 -15.49 11.05 3.16
CA VAL A 69 -15.34 10.81 4.61
C VAL A 69 -14.09 9.98 4.92
N ALA A 70 -13.75 9.01 4.07
CA ALA A 70 -12.54 8.20 4.23
C ALA A 70 -11.27 9.05 4.06
N ASP A 71 -11.24 10.01 3.14
CA ASP A 71 -10.10 10.93 3.00
C ASP A 71 -10.04 11.96 4.14
N GLU A 72 -11.18 12.40 4.65
CA GLU A 72 -11.21 13.23 5.86
C GLU A 72 -10.68 12.46 7.08
N THR A 73 -11.12 11.22 7.26
CA THR A 73 -10.65 10.32 8.33
C THR A 73 -9.15 10.07 8.21
N LEU A 74 -8.64 9.93 6.98
CA LEU A 74 -7.20 9.85 6.72
C LEU A 74 -6.47 11.15 7.13
N GLY A 75 -7.06 12.31 6.84
CA GLY A 75 -6.54 13.59 7.28
C GLY A 75 -6.47 13.70 8.81
N ASN A 76 -7.51 13.24 9.51
CA ASN A 76 -7.54 13.20 10.98
C ASN A 76 -6.48 12.27 11.56
N LEU A 77 -6.28 11.10 10.95
CA LEU A 77 -5.22 10.16 11.32
C LEU A 77 -3.86 10.84 11.20
N TYR A 78 -3.58 11.49 10.06
CA TYR A 78 -2.31 12.18 9.85
C TYR A 78 -2.11 13.34 10.81
N LEU A 79 -3.15 14.15 11.04
CA LEU A 79 -3.06 15.28 11.95
C LEU A 79 -2.77 14.81 13.38
N LYS A 80 -3.47 13.78 13.87
CA LYS A 80 -3.24 13.19 15.19
C LYS A 80 -1.88 12.53 15.32
N ASN A 81 -1.35 12.02 14.22
CA ASN A 81 -0.04 11.38 14.15
C ASN A 81 1.10 12.39 13.82
N GLY A 82 0.82 13.70 13.80
CA GLY A 82 1.85 14.75 13.62
C GLY A 82 2.33 14.96 12.18
N VAL A 83 1.63 14.40 11.19
CA VAL A 83 2.00 14.44 9.76
C VAL A 83 1.21 15.54 9.03
N THR A 84 1.40 16.78 9.44
CA THR A 84 0.61 17.94 9.00
C THR A 84 0.48 18.12 7.48
N PRO A 85 1.55 17.98 6.67
CA PRO A 85 1.42 18.14 5.22
C PRO A 85 0.51 17.08 4.57
N LEU A 86 0.57 15.82 5.02
CA LEU A 86 -0.30 14.75 4.50
C LEU A 86 -1.73 14.91 5.00
N ALA A 87 -1.91 15.43 6.22
CA ALA A 87 -3.22 15.80 6.73
C ALA A 87 -3.87 16.85 5.82
N GLN A 88 -3.13 17.91 5.45
CA GLN A 88 -3.61 18.94 4.54
C GLN A 88 -3.99 18.36 3.16
N ILE A 89 -3.12 17.56 2.53
CA ILE A 89 -3.43 16.94 1.22
C ILE A 89 -4.70 16.07 1.29
N SER A 90 -4.87 15.33 2.39
CA SER A 90 -6.03 14.47 2.62
C SER A 90 -7.30 15.31 2.80
N TYR A 91 -7.24 16.39 3.59
CA TYR A 91 -8.34 17.33 3.75
C TYR A 91 -8.70 18.05 2.46
N GLU A 92 -7.72 18.50 1.67
CA GLU A 92 -7.97 19.10 0.35
C GLU A 92 -8.62 18.11 -0.62
N THR A 93 -8.23 16.84 -0.56
CA THR A 93 -8.82 15.77 -1.38
C THR A 93 -10.27 15.50 -0.96
N ALA A 94 -10.52 15.39 0.35
CA ALA A 94 -11.87 15.28 0.90
C ALA A 94 -12.74 16.48 0.50
N LEU A 95 -12.22 17.70 0.66
CA LEU A 95 -12.87 18.95 0.29
C LEU A 95 -13.24 18.96 -1.20
N MET A 96 -12.32 18.58 -2.09
CA MET A 96 -12.59 18.47 -3.52
C MET A 96 -13.71 17.46 -3.81
N LYS A 97 -13.71 16.30 -3.13
CA LYS A 97 -14.76 15.28 -3.28
C LYS A 97 -16.11 15.79 -2.79
N TYR A 98 -16.16 16.40 -1.61
CA TYR A 98 -17.40 16.99 -1.08
C TYR A 98 -17.93 18.11 -1.98
N LYS A 99 -17.08 19.01 -2.50
CA LYS A 99 -17.48 20.07 -3.45
C LYS A 99 -18.16 19.51 -4.70
N LYS A 100 -17.72 18.36 -5.21
CA LYS A 100 -18.34 17.68 -6.37
C LYS A 100 -19.71 17.07 -6.03
N LEU A 101 -20.02 16.84 -4.77
CA LEU A 101 -21.28 16.25 -4.29
C LEU A 101 -22.35 17.31 -3.97
N ILE A 102 -21.99 18.59 -3.94
CA ILE A 102 -22.93 19.71 -3.73
C ILE A 102 -23.84 19.83 -4.96
N ARG A 103 -24.96 19.10 -4.96
CA ARG A 103 -26.14 19.38 -5.81
C ARG A 103 -27.44 19.49 -5.02
N THR A 104 -27.50 19.02 -3.77
CA THR A 104 -28.67 19.17 -2.88
C THR A 104 -28.22 19.21 -1.41
N LYS A 105 -28.85 20.12 -0.65
CA LYS A 105 -29.05 20.16 0.81
C LYS A 105 -29.14 18.69 1.33
N ASP A 106 -28.32 18.17 2.25
CA ASP A 106 -28.25 18.53 3.68
C ASP A 106 -26.96 18.05 4.41
N GLY A 107 -25.94 17.51 3.73
CA GLY A 107 -24.77 16.89 4.41
C GLY A 107 -23.38 17.33 3.95
N SER A 108 -23.21 17.72 2.68
CA SER A 108 -21.89 18.08 2.15
C SER A 108 -21.47 19.52 2.45
N GLN A 109 -22.40 20.42 2.81
CA GLN A 109 -22.08 21.84 3.02
C GLN A 109 -21.41 22.10 4.37
N GLU A 110 -21.87 21.44 5.44
CA GLU A 110 -21.27 21.53 6.78
C GLU A 110 -19.87 20.90 6.82
N ALA A 111 -19.71 19.69 6.26
CA ALA A 111 -18.41 19.02 6.14
C ALA A 111 -17.40 19.85 5.33
N VAL A 112 -17.86 20.56 4.28
CA VAL A 112 -17.02 21.49 3.50
C VAL A 112 -16.58 22.68 4.34
N GLN A 113 -17.47 23.29 5.12
CA GLN A 113 -17.13 24.44 5.95
C GLN A 113 -16.19 24.04 7.11
N GLU A 114 -16.43 22.89 7.73
CA GLU A 114 -15.55 22.35 8.77
C GLU A 114 -14.16 22.03 8.22
N LEU A 115 -14.07 21.40 7.05
CA LEU A 115 -12.79 21.16 6.38
C LEU A 115 -12.07 22.44 5.98
N LEU A 116 -12.79 23.45 5.46
CA LEU A 116 -12.21 24.74 5.14
C LEU A 116 -11.59 25.39 6.37
N ASN A 117 -12.32 25.39 7.50
CA ASN A 117 -11.82 25.93 8.76
C ASN A 117 -10.57 25.18 9.27
N ARG A 118 -10.58 23.83 9.16
CA ARG A 118 -9.41 23.00 9.50
C ARG A 118 -8.22 23.34 8.61
N ILE A 119 -8.40 23.41 7.29
CA ILE A 119 -7.34 23.75 6.32
C ILE A 119 -6.78 25.15 6.57
N THR A 120 -7.64 26.15 6.85
CA THR A 120 -7.19 27.52 7.13
C THR A 120 -6.46 27.66 8.47
N GLY A 121 -6.70 26.75 9.42
CA GLY A 121 -6.01 26.72 10.70
C GLY A 121 -4.70 25.92 10.70
N LEU A 122 -4.40 25.19 9.62
CA LEU A 122 -3.09 24.57 9.42
C LEU A 122 -2.16 25.66 8.86
N ASP A 123 -1.17 26.06 9.67
CA ASP A 123 -0.26 27.16 9.34
C ASP A 123 0.39 26.96 7.95
N GLN A 124 0.02 27.82 6.99
CA GLN A 124 0.46 27.75 5.60
C GLN A 124 1.95 28.09 5.42
N THR A 125 2.62 28.55 6.48
CA THR A 125 3.99 29.07 6.38
C THR A 125 5.07 28.05 6.74
N SER A 126 4.71 26.81 7.07
CA SER A 126 5.71 25.77 7.27
C SER A 126 5.22 24.39 6.82
N PHE A 127 5.73 23.92 5.69
CA PHE A 127 5.79 22.49 5.32
C PHE A 127 6.73 21.72 6.27
N THR A 128 6.82 22.11 7.53
CA THR A 128 7.66 21.49 8.53
C THR A 128 6.76 20.56 9.31
N LEU A 129 7.05 19.26 9.23
CA LEU A 129 6.53 18.26 10.18
C LEU A 129 6.71 18.84 11.59
N GLN A 130 5.61 19.15 12.27
CA GLN A 130 5.73 19.47 13.68
C GLN A 130 6.34 18.25 14.37
N ASN A 131 7.32 18.51 15.24
CA ASN A 131 8.29 17.59 15.82
C ASN A 131 7.68 16.48 16.72
N GLY A 132 6.65 15.76 16.27
CA GLY A 132 5.78 14.96 17.11
C GLY A 132 5.44 13.58 16.55
N LYS A 133 6.11 12.55 17.07
CA LYS A 133 5.61 11.17 17.28
C LYS A 133 5.20 10.30 16.07
N ALA A 134 5.21 10.77 14.83
CA ALA A 134 4.79 9.95 13.68
C ALA A 134 5.64 8.67 13.54
N LYS A 135 5.07 7.53 13.93
CA LYS A 135 5.71 6.20 13.77
C LYS A 135 5.21 5.46 12.54
N VAL A 136 3.97 5.71 12.10
CA VAL A 136 3.32 4.95 11.04
C VAL A 136 2.70 5.91 10.02
N ILE A 137 3.05 5.80 8.75
CA ILE A 137 2.51 6.63 7.68
C ILE A 137 1.94 5.69 6.61
N SER A 138 0.68 5.86 6.23
CA SER A 138 0.02 4.98 5.25
C SER A 138 -0.76 5.77 4.22
N LEU A 139 -0.16 5.90 3.05
CA LEU A 139 -0.67 6.61 1.88
C LEU A 139 -1.39 5.69 0.90
N ASP A 140 -1.80 4.50 1.34
CA ASP A 140 -2.43 3.51 0.48
C ASP A 140 -3.62 4.09 -0.32
N ASN A 141 -3.62 3.81 -1.62
CA ASN A 141 -4.59 4.28 -2.62
C ASN A 141 -4.62 5.80 -2.84
N THR A 142 -3.66 6.56 -2.32
CA THR A 142 -3.57 8.01 -2.58
C THR A 142 -2.85 8.29 -3.91
N LYS A 143 -3.53 8.97 -4.83
CA LYS A 143 -3.04 9.22 -6.20
C LYS A 143 -2.22 10.51 -6.35
N LYS A 144 -1.94 11.20 -5.23
CA LYS A 144 -1.42 12.57 -5.16
C LYS A 144 -0.15 12.68 -4.29
N VAL A 145 0.53 11.57 -4.02
CA VAL A 145 1.80 11.63 -3.29
C VAL A 145 2.82 12.35 -4.18
N ALA A 146 3.26 13.52 -3.75
CA ALA A 146 4.33 14.24 -4.44
C ALA A 146 5.61 13.40 -4.35
N ASN A 147 6.34 13.30 -5.46
CA ASN A 147 7.58 12.53 -5.55
C ASN A 147 8.68 13.01 -4.58
N ASP A 148 8.56 14.23 -4.04
CA ASP A 148 9.60 14.90 -3.26
C ASP A 148 9.35 14.86 -1.74
N TYR A 149 8.47 13.96 -1.28
CA TYR A 149 8.12 13.89 0.14
C TYR A 149 9.23 13.20 0.96
N GLU A 150 9.94 13.95 1.79
CA GLU A 150 10.85 13.42 2.81
C GLU A 150 10.09 12.79 3.97
N LEU A 151 10.37 11.51 4.25
CA LEU A 151 9.80 10.86 5.42
C LEU A 151 10.41 11.44 6.71
N PRO A 152 9.60 11.69 7.75
CA PRO A 152 10.14 12.14 9.03
C PRO A 152 11.13 11.11 9.59
N PRO A 153 12.25 11.52 10.21
CA PRO A 153 13.25 10.59 10.74
C PRO A 153 12.72 9.69 11.86
N THR A 154 11.56 10.01 12.44
CA THR A 154 10.87 9.21 13.47
C THR A 154 10.05 8.06 12.91
N VAL A 155 9.83 7.99 11.59
CA VAL A 155 8.97 6.98 10.99
C VAL A 155 9.53 5.57 11.24
N GLU A 156 8.68 4.66 11.68
CA GLU A 156 8.98 3.25 11.87
C GLU A 156 8.26 2.37 10.82
N SER A 157 7.16 2.83 10.25
CA SER A 157 6.38 2.12 9.23
C SER A 157 5.88 3.09 8.17
N TYR A 158 6.13 2.79 6.90
CA TYR A 158 5.63 3.54 5.76
C TYR A 158 4.96 2.60 4.76
N SER A 159 3.72 2.91 4.37
CA SER A 159 3.05 2.24 3.26
C SER A 159 2.52 3.24 2.24
N CYS A 160 2.61 2.87 0.97
CA CYS A 160 2.00 3.59 -0.14
C CYS A 160 1.59 2.60 -1.22
N ASN A 161 0.69 1.68 -0.89
CA ASN A 161 0.18 0.70 -1.84
C ASN A 161 -0.72 1.38 -2.87
N ASN A 162 -0.60 1.01 -4.16
CA ASN A 162 -1.49 1.54 -5.21
C ASN A 162 -1.54 3.08 -5.28
N CYS A 163 -0.39 3.73 -5.10
CA CYS A 163 -0.25 5.19 -5.16
C CYS A 163 0.05 5.73 -6.57
N ASN A 164 0.14 4.85 -7.58
CA ASN A 164 0.58 5.21 -8.94
C ASN A 164 2.00 5.79 -9.00
N MET A 165 2.82 5.49 -7.99
CA MET A 165 4.19 5.99 -7.84
C MET A 165 5.11 5.41 -8.93
N ARG A 166 5.89 6.27 -9.58
CA ARG A 166 6.84 5.88 -10.64
C ARG A 166 8.28 5.88 -10.17
N ASP A 167 8.60 6.86 -9.34
CA ASP A 167 9.91 7.08 -8.79
C ASP A 167 9.85 6.70 -7.32
N PHE A 168 10.80 5.89 -6.87
CA PHE A 168 10.93 5.54 -5.47
C PHE A 168 11.31 6.82 -4.70
N PRO A 169 10.72 7.12 -3.53
CA PRO A 169 11.24 8.17 -2.67
C PRO A 169 12.61 7.73 -2.18
N TYR A 170 13.68 8.18 -2.85
CA TYR A 170 15.06 7.71 -2.60
C TYR A 170 15.45 7.84 -1.12
N ASN A 171 14.87 8.84 -0.47
CA ASN A 171 15.00 9.19 0.94
C ASN A 171 14.22 8.28 1.91
N ALA A 172 13.29 7.42 1.46
CA ALA A 172 12.56 6.54 2.37
C ALA A 172 13.48 5.51 3.06
N LEU A 173 14.48 5.00 2.34
CA LEU A 173 15.53 4.14 2.92
C LEU A 173 16.61 4.93 3.67
N GLU A 174 16.51 6.26 3.74
CA GLU A 174 17.38 7.10 4.58
C GLU A 174 16.75 7.35 5.98
N ALA A 175 15.46 7.05 6.14
CA ALA A 175 14.77 7.21 7.41
C ALA A 175 15.32 6.23 8.47
N PRO A 176 16.09 6.69 9.48
CA PRO A 176 16.95 5.81 10.29
C PRO A 176 16.18 4.88 11.23
N ASN A 177 14.88 5.11 11.41
CA ASN A 177 14.02 4.34 12.28
C ASN A 177 13.07 3.38 11.55
N LEU A 178 13.09 3.37 10.21
CA LEU A 178 12.15 2.61 9.41
C LEU A 178 12.35 1.09 9.64
N LYS A 179 11.26 0.41 9.97
CA LYS A 179 11.17 -1.03 10.19
C LYS A 179 10.35 -1.70 9.09
N THR A 180 9.29 -1.03 8.65
CA THR A 180 8.34 -1.57 7.68
C THR A 180 8.22 -0.61 6.50
N LEU A 181 8.43 -1.13 5.29
CA LEU A 181 8.28 -0.39 4.04
C LEU A 181 7.42 -1.20 3.07
N ILE A 182 6.26 -0.66 2.69
CA ILE A 182 5.29 -1.34 1.83
C ILE A 182 4.91 -0.43 0.65
N LEU A 183 5.31 -0.82 -0.55
CA LEU A 183 5.12 -0.04 -1.79
C LEU A 183 4.54 -0.90 -2.90
N SER A 184 3.73 -1.89 -2.53
CA SER A 184 3.16 -2.83 -3.48
C SER A 184 2.24 -2.13 -4.49
N ASN A 185 2.07 -2.73 -5.67
CA ASN A 185 1.09 -2.28 -6.67
C ASN A 185 1.32 -0.85 -7.17
N ASN A 186 2.59 -0.46 -7.37
CA ASN A 186 2.95 0.82 -7.95
C ASN A 186 3.51 0.66 -9.38
N ARG A 187 4.23 1.66 -9.86
CA ARG A 187 4.86 1.69 -11.19
C ARG A 187 6.36 1.96 -11.08
N ILE A 188 6.95 1.63 -9.93
CA ILE A 188 8.38 1.85 -9.63
C ILE A 188 9.23 1.07 -10.63
N ARG A 189 10.21 1.75 -11.23
CA ARG A 189 11.14 1.13 -12.21
C ARG A 189 12.55 1.00 -11.67
N ASP A 190 12.98 2.02 -10.95
CA ASP A 190 14.31 2.13 -10.36
C ASP A 190 14.18 1.99 -8.84
N PHE A 191 14.83 0.97 -8.29
CA PHE A 191 14.90 0.73 -6.86
C PHE A 191 16.36 0.44 -6.49
N GLU A 192 16.86 1.18 -5.50
CA GLU A 192 18.22 1.01 -4.98
C GLU A 192 18.12 0.71 -3.48
N VAL A 193 18.77 -0.38 -3.06
CA VAL A 193 18.95 -0.70 -1.66
C VAL A 193 20.07 0.17 -1.10
N LYS A 194 19.74 0.94 -0.06
CA LYS A 194 20.72 1.64 0.78
C LYS A 194 20.98 0.85 2.07
N PRO A 195 22.17 0.98 2.68
CA PRO A 195 22.44 0.36 3.97
C PRO A 195 21.40 0.76 5.02
N HIS A 196 20.63 -0.22 5.51
CA HIS A 196 19.56 0.03 6.48
C HIS A 196 19.42 -1.11 7.48
N ASN A 197 19.83 -0.88 8.73
CA ASN A 197 19.91 -1.93 9.74
C ASN A 197 18.61 -2.17 10.53
N LYS A 198 17.58 -1.30 10.46
CA LYS A 198 16.32 -1.51 11.22
C LYS A 198 15.15 -2.12 10.44
N ILE A 199 15.20 -2.17 9.10
CA ILE A 199 14.09 -2.72 8.31
C ILE A 199 13.98 -4.22 8.57
N THR A 200 12.78 -4.64 8.95
CA THR A 200 12.38 -6.03 9.17
C THR A 200 11.38 -6.52 8.12
N TYR A 201 10.62 -5.60 7.50
CA TYR A 201 9.60 -5.92 6.50
C TYR A 201 9.74 -4.99 5.29
N LEU A 202 9.98 -5.58 4.12
CA LEU A 202 10.04 -4.86 2.85
C LEU A 202 9.14 -5.54 1.82
N ASP A 203 8.19 -4.78 1.28
CA ASP A 203 7.33 -5.21 0.18
C ASP A 203 7.37 -4.17 -0.94
N ILE A 204 7.95 -4.56 -2.07
CA ILE A 204 8.00 -3.78 -3.31
C ILE A 204 7.38 -4.58 -4.47
N SER A 205 6.46 -5.49 -4.14
CA SER A 205 5.81 -6.37 -5.10
C SER A 205 4.94 -5.63 -6.10
N ASN A 206 4.63 -6.26 -7.23
CA ASN A 206 3.72 -5.74 -8.25
C ASN A 206 4.12 -4.32 -8.72
N ASN A 207 5.40 -4.17 -9.06
CA ASN A 207 5.98 -2.95 -9.61
C ASN A 207 6.53 -3.21 -11.03
N ARG A 208 7.40 -2.34 -11.54
CA ARG A 208 8.03 -2.47 -12.87
C ARG A 208 9.56 -2.52 -12.76
N ILE A 209 10.06 -3.04 -11.63
CA ILE A 209 11.48 -3.06 -11.31
C ILE A 209 12.17 -4.12 -12.18
N LYS A 210 13.19 -3.70 -12.92
CA LYS A 210 13.98 -4.59 -13.78
C LYS A 210 15.25 -5.09 -13.11
N GLU A 211 15.77 -4.30 -12.18
CA GLU A 211 17.00 -4.54 -11.44
C GLU A 211 16.87 -3.82 -10.09
N ILE A 212 17.36 -4.45 -9.03
CA ILE A 212 17.55 -3.81 -7.73
C ILE A 212 19.03 -3.49 -7.60
N ARG A 213 19.36 -2.20 -7.54
CA ARG A 213 20.75 -1.73 -7.36
C ARG A 213 21.12 -1.74 -5.88
N GLY A 214 22.42 -1.74 -5.58
CA GLY A 214 22.91 -1.83 -4.21
C GLY A 214 22.87 -3.25 -3.66
N SER A 215 23.09 -3.39 -2.36
CA SER A 215 23.33 -4.69 -1.72
C SER A 215 22.52 -4.84 -0.44
N PHE A 216 21.88 -5.99 -0.26
CA PHE A 216 21.13 -6.34 0.95
C PHE A 216 22.02 -6.69 2.15
N THR A 217 23.35 -6.71 2.00
CA THR A 217 24.32 -7.10 3.04
C THR A 217 24.16 -6.36 4.38
N GLN A 218 23.70 -5.11 4.35
CA GLN A 218 23.53 -4.28 5.56
C GLN A 218 22.10 -4.30 6.12
N MET A 219 21.19 -5.08 5.53
CA MET A 219 19.80 -5.24 6.00
C MET A 219 19.63 -6.49 6.87
N SER A 220 20.57 -6.73 7.80
CA SER A 220 20.69 -7.97 8.59
C SER A 220 19.49 -8.29 9.49
N ASN A 221 18.58 -7.33 9.70
CA ASN A 221 17.34 -7.50 10.45
C ASN A 221 16.11 -7.84 9.59
N LEU A 222 16.25 -7.97 8.28
CA LEU A 222 15.14 -8.29 7.39
C LEU A 222 14.56 -9.68 7.67
N ILE A 223 13.25 -9.74 7.89
CA ILE A 223 12.48 -10.96 8.21
C ILE A 223 11.57 -11.34 7.04
N TYR A 224 10.99 -10.34 6.38
CA TYR A 224 10.10 -10.52 5.24
C TYR A 224 10.55 -9.66 4.07
N LEU A 225 10.69 -10.27 2.90
CA LEU A 225 10.98 -9.60 1.64
C LEU A 225 10.02 -10.09 0.55
N ASP A 226 9.28 -9.18 -0.05
CA ASP A 226 8.44 -9.45 -1.21
C ASP A 226 8.85 -8.57 -2.39
N ILE A 227 9.40 -9.22 -3.41
CA ILE A 227 9.80 -8.60 -4.69
C ILE A 227 9.03 -9.23 -5.85
N SER A 228 7.94 -9.95 -5.57
CA SER A 228 7.13 -10.63 -6.57
C SER A 228 6.46 -9.68 -7.56
N GLY A 229 6.07 -10.16 -8.74
CA GLY A 229 5.32 -9.34 -9.71
C GLY A 229 6.14 -8.17 -10.26
N ASN A 230 7.44 -8.37 -10.44
CA ASN A 230 8.35 -7.40 -11.05
C ASN A 230 8.89 -7.95 -12.39
N SER A 231 10.02 -7.43 -12.87
CA SER A 231 10.68 -7.90 -14.10
C SER A 231 12.15 -8.19 -13.86
N LEU A 232 12.49 -8.65 -12.65
CA LEU A 232 13.86 -8.98 -12.25
C LEU A 232 14.36 -10.17 -13.06
N LYS A 233 15.60 -10.08 -13.55
CA LYS A 233 16.28 -11.17 -14.29
C LYS A 233 17.30 -11.93 -13.45
N THR A 234 17.68 -11.37 -12.30
CA THR A 234 18.72 -11.88 -11.42
C THR A 234 18.24 -11.81 -9.98
N ILE A 235 18.88 -12.60 -9.10
CA ILE A 235 18.74 -12.42 -7.65
C ILE A 235 19.53 -11.16 -7.25
N PRO A 236 18.91 -10.23 -6.50
CA PRO A 236 19.62 -9.06 -5.98
C PRO A 236 20.81 -9.44 -5.10
N GLU A 237 21.86 -8.62 -5.16
CA GLU A 237 23.11 -8.85 -4.43
C GLU A 237 22.90 -8.87 -2.91
N GLY A 238 23.53 -9.83 -2.22
CA GLY A 238 23.56 -9.90 -0.77
C GLY A 238 22.31 -10.47 -0.11
N ILE A 239 21.32 -10.96 -0.87
CA ILE A 239 20.14 -11.61 -0.30
C ILE A 239 20.55 -12.84 0.54
N GLU A 240 21.56 -13.59 0.11
CA GLU A 240 22.12 -14.77 0.79
C GLU A 240 22.73 -14.45 2.18
N SER A 241 23.03 -13.18 2.43
CA SER A 241 23.55 -12.69 3.71
C SER A 241 22.46 -12.52 4.78
N LEU A 242 21.18 -12.50 4.39
CA LEU A 242 20.04 -12.17 5.25
C LEU A 242 19.66 -13.34 6.18
N LYS A 243 20.48 -13.60 7.21
CA LYS A 243 20.31 -14.78 8.10
C LYS A 243 19.02 -14.77 8.93
N LYS A 244 18.36 -13.63 9.08
CA LYS A 244 17.07 -13.50 9.79
C LYS A 244 15.85 -13.63 8.86
N LEU A 245 16.05 -13.71 7.54
CA LEU A 245 14.97 -13.76 6.57
C LEU A 245 14.17 -15.05 6.73
N LYS A 246 12.87 -14.91 6.95
CA LYS A 246 11.92 -16.03 7.12
C LYS A 246 11.10 -16.26 5.87
N VAL A 247 10.75 -15.20 5.15
CA VAL A 247 9.96 -15.30 3.93
C VAL A 247 10.59 -14.43 2.86
N LEU A 248 10.81 -15.03 1.70
CA LEU A 248 11.24 -14.37 0.48
C LEU A 248 10.28 -14.74 -0.64
N LYS A 249 9.58 -13.76 -1.22
CA LYS A 249 8.72 -13.98 -2.37
C LYS A 249 9.32 -13.37 -3.62
N ILE A 250 9.53 -14.20 -4.64
CA ILE A 250 10.14 -13.82 -5.92
C ILE A 250 9.30 -14.23 -7.13
N THR A 251 8.10 -14.78 -6.93
CA THR A 251 7.16 -15.19 -7.99
C THR A 251 6.88 -14.06 -8.99
N ASN A 252 6.44 -14.44 -10.19
CA ASN A 252 6.12 -13.52 -11.27
C ASN A 252 7.28 -12.56 -11.60
N ASN A 253 8.49 -13.10 -11.72
CA ASN A 253 9.68 -12.40 -12.22
C ASN A 253 10.25 -13.14 -13.44
N LYS A 254 11.43 -12.73 -13.91
CA LYS A 254 12.17 -13.35 -15.03
C LYS A 254 13.48 -13.98 -14.56
N ILE A 255 13.53 -14.40 -13.30
CA ILE A 255 14.71 -15.01 -12.69
C ILE A 255 14.80 -16.47 -13.16
N PRO A 256 15.93 -16.93 -13.70
CA PRO A 256 16.11 -18.34 -14.07
C PRO A 256 16.07 -19.26 -12.86
N PHE A 257 15.44 -20.44 -13.01
CA PHE A 257 15.35 -21.43 -11.93
C PHE A 257 16.72 -21.85 -11.37
N ALA A 258 17.77 -21.91 -12.21
CA ALA A 258 19.12 -22.24 -11.76
C ALA A 258 19.62 -21.29 -10.65
N MET A 259 19.31 -19.99 -10.72
CA MET A 259 19.67 -19.03 -9.67
C MET A 259 18.84 -19.23 -8.40
N ILE A 260 17.56 -19.55 -8.56
CA ILE A 260 16.64 -19.82 -7.45
C ILE A 260 17.07 -21.08 -6.70
N LYS A 261 17.50 -22.12 -7.42
CA LYS A 261 18.04 -23.35 -6.83
C LYS A 261 19.25 -23.06 -5.94
N ASN A 262 20.19 -22.24 -6.40
CA ASN A 262 21.34 -21.81 -5.60
C ASN A 262 20.90 -20.98 -4.38
N LEU A 263 19.91 -20.11 -4.55
CA LEU A 263 19.38 -19.29 -3.47
C LEU A 263 18.75 -20.13 -2.35
N ILE A 264 17.98 -21.16 -2.70
CA ILE A 264 17.39 -22.13 -1.75
C ILE A 264 18.49 -22.81 -0.92
N GLN A 265 19.61 -23.19 -1.54
CA GLN A 265 20.75 -23.77 -0.82
C GLN A 265 21.42 -22.77 0.13
N SER A 266 21.50 -21.49 -0.27
CA SER A 266 22.15 -20.43 0.51
C SER A 266 21.30 -19.95 1.71
N LEU A 267 19.99 -20.13 1.66
CA LEU A 267 19.01 -19.69 2.66
C LEU A 267 18.10 -20.85 3.12
N PRO A 268 18.67 -21.90 3.76
CA PRO A 268 17.92 -23.12 4.09
C PRO A 268 16.82 -22.92 5.14
N ASN A 269 16.84 -21.81 5.88
CA ASN A 269 15.86 -21.47 6.93
C ASN A 269 14.83 -20.42 6.48
N THR A 270 14.77 -20.15 5.17
CA THR A 270 13.89 -19.15 4.58
C THR A 270 12.87 -19.85 3.67
N LEU A 271 11.59 -19.53 3.85
CA LEU A 271 10.56 -19.92 2.91
C LEU A 271 10.70 -19.06 1.65
N ILE A 272 11.23 -19.65 0.58
CA ILE A 272 11.34 -19.00 -0.73
C ILE A 272 10.14 -19.41 -1.57
N VAL A 273 9.25 -18.44 -1.82
CA VAL A 273 8.11 -18.61 -2.70
C VAL A 273 8.52 -18.17 -4.11
N HIS A 274 8.56 -19.11 -5.04
CA HIS A 274 8.96 -18.91 -6.43
C HIS A 274 7.95 -19.56 -7.38
N ASP A 275 8.04 -19.26 -8.68
CA ASP A 275 7.15 -19.84 -9.68
C ASP A 275 7.42 -21.34 -9.87
N ASN A 276 6.40 -22.09 -10.27
CA ASN A 276 6.57 -23.48 -10.67
C ASN A 276 7.23 -23.51 -12.05
N TYR A 277 8.51 -23.86 -12.10
CA TYR A 277 9.20 -24.08 -13.36
C TYR A 277 8.91 -25.51 -13.81
N VAL A 278 8.19 -25.64 -14.90
CA VAL A 278 8.15 -26.90 -15.64
C VAL A 278 9.57 -27.08 -16.17
N LEU A 279 10.27 -28.12 -15.71
CA LEU A 279 11.47 -28.57 -16.41
C LEU A 279 11.00 -28.89 -17.82
N GLU A 280 11.35 -28.07 -18.81
CA GLU A 280 11.31 -28.52 -20.19
C GLU A 280 12.13 -29.80 -20.19
N SER A 281 11.43 -30.93 -20.30
CA SER A 281 12.03 -32.22 -20.51
C SER A 281 13.04 -32.04 -21.62
N GLN A 282 14.27 -32.50 -21.38
CA GLN A 282 15.26 -32.73 -22.42
C GLN A 282 14.53 -33.20 -23.67
N THR A 283 14.67 -32.44 -24.74
CA THR A 283 14.15 -32.73 -26.07
C THR A 283 14.38 -34.20 -26.39
N GLU A 284 13.35 -34.90 -26.85
CA GLU A 284 13.38 -36.28 -27.38
C GLU A 284 14.25 -36.44 -28.65
N GLU A 285 15.33 -35.66 -28.81
CA GLU A 285 16.23 -35.74 -29.97
C GLU A 285 17.55 -36.48 -29.68
N ASP A 286 17.86 -36.85 -28.44
CA ASP A 286 19.11 -37.55 -28.08
C ASP A 286 18.97 -39.09 -27.86
N ILE A 287 17.86 -39.72 -28.27
CA ILE A 287 17.64 -41.19 -28.08
C ILE A 287 17.89 -42.03 -29.34
N PHE A 288 18.21 -41.46 -30.50
CA PHE A 288 18.67 -42.24 -31.65
C PHE A 288 20.06 -41.80 -32.13
N PRO A 289 21.16 -42.40 -31.61
CA PRO A 289 22.34 -42.59 -32.44
C PRO A 289 21.95 -43.58 -33.54
N GLY A 290 22.35 -43.27 -34.78
CA GLY A 290 21.72 -43.80 -35.99
C GLY A 290 21.72 -45.30 -36.20
N GLU A 291 20.83 -45.70 -37.12
CA GLU A 291 21.08 -46.71 -38.15
C GLU A 291 20.54 -46.18 -39.49
#